data_AF-A0A847NGM1-F1
#
_entry.id   AF-A0A847NGM1-F1
#
_cell.length_a   1.000
_cell.length_b   1.000
_cell.length_c   1.000
_cell.angle_alpha   90.00
_cell.angle_beta   90.00
_cell.angle_gamma   90.00
#
_symmetry.space_group_name_H-M   'P 1'
#
loop_
_entity.id
_entity.type
_entity.pdbx_description
1 polymer ?
#
loop_
_entity_poly.entity_id
_entity_poly.type
_entity_poly.pdbx_seq_one_letter_code
_entity_poly.pdbx_strand_id
1 'polypeptide(L)' 'RRDNVDRIQFNIDNTIKNYRLAEEMIAKTDDEKTKKELREKNKRRLESLEGMREEIRDEAIAKENNYK' A
#
# COMPACT_ATOMS: atom_id res chain seq x y z
N ARG A 1 7.35 10.93 -16.22
CA ARG A 1 7.97 10.10 -15.15
C ARG A 1 7.74 10.68 -13.75
N ARG A 2 7.75 12.02 -13.54
CA ARG A 2 7.29 12.62 -12.26
C ARG A 2 5.90 12.12 -11.85
N ASP A 3 5.00 12.02 -12.82
CA ASP A 3 3.65 11.52 -12.59
C ASP A 3 3.59 10.06 -12.09
N ASN A 4 4.63 9.25 -12.31
CA ASN A 4 4.64 7.86 -11.82
C ASN A 4 4.89 7.82 -10.31
N VAL A 5 5.88 8.57 -9.80
CA VAL A 5 6.18 8.64 -8.36
C VAL A 5 4.98 9.19 -7.59
N ASP A 6 4.37 10.28 -8.07
CA ASP A 6 3.21 10.89 -7.41
C ASP A 6 2.00 9.92 -7.39
N ARG A 7 1.80 9.17 -8.48
CA ARG A 7 0.75 8.14 -8.56
C ARG A 7 1.02 6.97 -7.61
N ILE A 8 2.26 6.48 -7.51
CA ILE A 8 2.60 5.39 -6.61
C ILE A 8 2.44 5.86 -5.16
N GLN A 9 2.89 7.07 -4.81
CA GLN A 9 2.70 7.63 -3.47
C GLN A 9 1.21 7.77 -3.12
N PHE A 10 0.39 8.25 -4.04
CA PHE A 10 -1.07 8.31 -3.85
C PHE A 10 -1.68 6.92 -3.59
N ASN A 11 -1.23 5.89 -4.32
CA ASN A 11 -1.69 4.52 -4.11
C ASN A 11 -1.23 3.94 -2.77
N ILE A 12 -0.01 4.25 -2.33
CA ILE A 12 0.51 3.89 -1.01
C ILE A 12 -0.39 4.50 0.09
N ASP A 13 -0.66 5.80 0.01
CA ASP A 13 -1.45 6.51 1.02
C ASP A 13 -2.87 5.93 1.13
N ASN A 14 -3.51 5.66 0.00
CA ASN A 14 -4.82 5.01 -0.03
C ASN A 14 -4.78 3.58 0.51
N THR A 15 -3.72 2.82 0.22
CA THR A 15 -3.57 1.44 0.68
C THR A 15 -3.37 1.39 2.19
N ILE A 16 -2.58 2.31 2.76
CA ILE A 16 -2.40 2.48 4.20
C ILE A 16 -3.72 2.89 4.87
N LYS A 17 -4.46 3.84 4.28
CA LYS A 17 -5.77 4.25 4.80
C LYS A 17 -6.74 3.06 4.83
N ASN A 18 -6.82 2.29 3.75
CA ASN A 18 -7.67 1.11 3.66
C ASN A 18 -7.26 0.01 4.64
N TYR A 19 -5.97 -0.15 4.89
CA TYR A 19 -5.47 -1.09 5.90
C TYR A 19 -5.97 -0.69 7.29
N ARG A 20 -5.80 0.58 7.68
CA ARG A 20 -6.23 1.11 8.98
C ARG A 20 -7.74 1.02 9.19
N LEU A 21 -8.54 1.35 8.15
CA LEU A 21 -9.99 1.22 8.20
C LEU A 21 -10.44 -0.24 8.37
N ALA A 22 -9.75 -1.18 7.73
CA ALA A 22 -10.02 -2.60 7.91
C ALA A 22 -9.66 -3.09 9.33
N GLU A 23 -8.54 -2.64 9.90
CA GLU A 23 -8.19 -2.94 11.31
C GLU A 23 -9.23 -2.38 12.29
N GLU A 24 -9.70 -1.15 12.06
CA GLU A 24 -10.76 -0.55 12.86
C GLU A 24 -12.08 -1.34 12.77
N MET A 25 -12.44 -1.81 11.58
CA MET A 25 -13.61 -2.67 11.38
C MET A 25 -13.45 -4.03 12.07
N ILE A 26 -12.26 -4.64 12.02
CA ILE A 26 -11.96 -5.90 12.73
C ILE A 26 -12.15 -5.74 14.25
N ALA A 27 -11.74 -4.59 14.80
CA ALA A 27 -11.88 -4.31 16.23
C ALA A 27 -13.32 -4.07 16.68
N LYS A 28 -14.21 -3.67 15.76
CA LYS A 28 -15.61 -3.32 16.04
C LYS A 28 -16.63 -4.42 15.72
N THR A 29 -16.29 -5.33 14.81
CA THR A 29 -17.21 -6.39 14.39
C THR A 29 -17.06 -7.62 15.27
N ASP A 30 -18.17 -8.33 15.51
CA ASP A 30 -18.17 -9.64 16.18
C ASP A 30 -18.22 -10.81 15.18
N ASP A 31 -18.43 -10.53 13.88
CA ASP A 31 -18.48 -11.58 12.87
C ASP A 31 -17.07 -12.09 12.51
N GLU A 32 -16.77 -13.30 12.94
CA GLU A 32 -15.48 -13.97 12.70
C GLU A 32 -15.18 -14.17 11.21
N LYS A 33 -16.21 -14.37 10.38
CA LYS A 33 -16.01 -14.48 8.93
C LYS A 33 -15.51 -13.15 8.36
N THR A 34 -16.17 -12.05 8.68
CA THR A 34 -15.76 -10.69 8.31
C THR A 34 -14.35 -10.38 8.81
N LYS A 35 -14.01 -10.73 10.06
CA LYS A 35 -12.65 -10.52 10.59
C LYS A 35 -11.60 -11.25 9.75
N LYS A 36 -11.84 -12.53 9.41
CA LYS A 36 -10.91 -13.32 8.60
C LYS A 36 -10.71 -12.69 7.22
N GLU A 37 -11.80 -12.32 6.55
CA GLU A 37 -11.73 -11.68 5.22
C GLU A 37 -10.97 -10.35 5.24
N LEU A 38 -11.21 -9.52 6.26
CA LEU A 38 -10.50 -8.24 6.42
C LEU A 38 -9.01 -8.45 6.69
N ARG A 39 -8.64 -9.43 7.51
CA ARG A 39 -7.24 -9.79 7.77
C ARG A 39 -6.53 -10.28 6.51
N GLU A 40 -7.17 -11.14 5.72
CA GLU A 40 -6.61 -11.60 4.44
C GLU A 40 -6.45 -10.44 3.43
N LYS A 41 -7.41 -9.52 3.37
CA LYS A 41 -7.27 -8.30 2.56
C LYS A 41 -6.10 -7.45 3.05
N ASN A 42 -5.93 -7.30 4.36
CA ASN A 42 -4.82 -6.56 4.95
C ASN A 42 -3.46 -7.20 4.68
N LYS A 43 -3.37 -8.54 4.69
CA LYS A 43 -2.16 -9.25 4.28
C LYS A 43 -1.76 -8.91 2.83
N ARG A 44 -2.71 -8.98 1.89
CA ARG A 44 -2.43 -8.61 0.49
C ARG A 44 -2.06 -7.13 0.31
N ARG A 45 -2.59 -6.23 1.14
CA ARG A 45 -2.20 -4.82 1.14
C ARG A 45 -0.75 -4.63 1.58
N LEU A 46 -0.27 -5.39 2.56
CA LEU A 46 1.14 -5.35 2.97
C LEU A 46 2.07 -5.79 1.82
N GLU A 47 1.72 -6.88 1.14
CA GLU A 47 2.45 -7.35 -0.06
C GLU A 47 2.45 -6.27 -1.17
N SER A 48 1.31 -5.62 -1.41
CA SER A 48 1.21 -4.53 -2.39
C SER A 48 2.03 -3.29 -1.99
N LEU A 49 2.09 -2.96 -0.70
CA LEU A 49 2.89 -1.85 -0.19
C LEU A 49 4.40 -2.10 -0.37
N GLU A 50 4.84 -3.35 -0.19
CA GLU A 50 6.23 -3.74 -0.42
C GLU A 50 6.61 -3.53 -1.89
N GLY A 51 5.80 -4.00 -2.83
CA GLY A 51 6.03 -3.79 -4.27
C GLY A 51 6.04 -2.31 -4.67
N MET A 52 5.09 -1.51 -4.17
CA MET A 52 5.08 -0.06 -4.43
C MET A 52 6.30 0.66 -3.85
N ARG A 53 6.82 0.20 -2.71
CA ARG A 53 8.02 0.76 -2.10
C ARG A 53 9.28 0.45 -2.91
N GLU A 54 9.36 -0.74 -3.51
CA GLU A 54 10.43 -1.09 -4.44
C GLU A 54 10.35 -0.23 -5.71
N GLU A 55 9.15 -0.06 -6.28
CA GLU A 55 8.95 0.76 -7.48
C GLU A 55 9.37 2.23 -7.28
N ILE A 56 9.02 2.84 -6.13
CA ILE A 56 9.49 4.21 -5.80
C ILE A 56 11.02 4.28 -5.70
N ARG A 57 11.66 3.25 -5.14
CA ARG A 57 13.12 3.21 -5.01
C ARG A 57 13.78 3.14 -6.39
N ASP A 58 13.26 2.29 -7.27
CA ASP A 58 13.79 2.13 -8.62
C ASP A 58 13.62 3.41 -9.43
N GLU A 59 12.47 4.09 -9.33
CA GLU A 59 12.25 5.40 -9.95
C GLU A 59 13.20 6.48 -9.41
N ALA A 60 13.50 6.46 -8.11
CA ALA A 60 14.46 7.38 -7.51
C ALA A 60 15.90 7.15 -8.03
N ILE A 61 16.33 5.89 -8.12
CA ILE A 61 17.64 5.51 -8.67
C ILE A 61 17.72 5.85 -10.17
N ALA A 62 16.68 5.53 -10.94
CA ALA A 62 16.62 5.83 -12.36
C ALA A 62 16.68 7.35 -12.62
N LYS A 63 16.06 8.14 -11.75
CA LYS A 63 16.14 9.60 -11.79
C LYS A 63 17.58 10.06 -11.54
N GLU A 64 18.23 9.59 -10.46
CA GLU A 64 19.62 9.96 -10.14
C GLU A 64 20.60 9.60 -11.27
N ASN A 65 20.46 8.42 -11.87
CA ASN A 65 21.31 7.97 -12.96
C ASN A 65 21.09 8.73 -14.28
N ASN A 66 19.87 9.22 -14.53
CA ASN A 66 19.57 10.03 -15.72
C ASN A 66 20.05 11.50 -15.62
N TYR A 67 20.55 11.94 -14.46
CA TYR A 67 21.15 13.26 -14.27
C TYR A 67 22.70 13.23 -14.34
N LYS A 68 23.32 12.06 -14.63
CA LYS A 68 24.76 11.92 -14.90
C LYS A 68 25.07 11.96 -16.38
#